data_AF-A0A3N5L6C0-F1
#
_entry.id   AF-A0A3N5L6C0-F1
#
_cell.length_a   1.000
_cell.length_b   1.000
_cell.length_c   1.000
_cell.angle_alpha   90.00
_cell.angle_beta   90.00
_cell.angle_gamma   90.00
#
_symmetry.space_group_name_H-M   'P 1'
#
loop_
_entity.id
_entity.type
_entity.pdbx_description
1 polymer ?
#
loop_
_entity_poly.entity_id
_entity_poly.type
_entity_poly.pdbx_seq_one_letter_code
_entity_poly.pdbx_strand_id
1 'polypeptide(L)'
;MRYDEAVVDVMDALTSDDPDDVVSWCRTGAEAAVIDTNLDRALSGNRAAAFGYVRAWRSLADAVLAPVHFDVTGTAAPTLRIVLDATAMEAPFSAWVARTGQLGVGACAALVAKIRETIPGLAPITVASQELPGLDRSETQLGAFHRNVIAALAESELPLERIMSVFDVTVTDVGRMFGVSRQAVAQWRESGVPGDRQEKIATVAAVADLLASRLKTGHIPGVVRRPADAYDGRTALEMIEADRHDELLDRIRESFDWARPA
;
A
#
# COMPACT_ATOMS: atom_id res chain seq x y z
N MET A 1 -24.07 -2.93 12.40
CA MET A 1 -24.30 -4.39 12.48
C MET A 1 -23.36 -5.19 11.57
N ARG A 2 -23.01 -4.74 10.35
CA ARG A 2 -22.06 -5.43 9.44
C ARG A 2 -20.60 -5.49 9.90
N TYR A 3 -20.19 -4.60 10.81
CA TYR A 3 -18.80 -4.48 11.26
C TYR A 3 -18.42 -5.56 12.28
N ASP A 4 -19.34 -5.93 13.17
CA ASP A 4 -19.11 -6.98 14.17
C ASP A 4 -19.00 -8.38 13.54
N GLU A 5 -19.78 -8.65 12.49
CA GLU A 5 -19.77 -9.95 11.79
C GLU A 5 -18.44 -10.20 11.06
N ALA A 6 -17.93 -9.21 10.33
CA ALA A 6 -16.65 -9.31 9.64
C ALA A 6 -15.45 -9.47 10.61
N VAL A 7 -15.53 -8.85 11.80
CA VAL A 7 -14.52 -8.98 12.85
C VAL A 7 -14.51 -10.39 13.43
N VAL A 8 -15.68 -10.98 13.66
CA VAL A 8 -15.82 -12.35 14.14
C VAL A 8 -15.28 -13.35 13.13
N ASP A 9 -15.63 -13.21 11.85
CA ASP A 9 -15.17 -14.10 10.79
C ASP A 9 -13.63 -14.14 10.64
N VAL A 10 -12.97 -12.99 10.77
CA VAL A 10 -11.50 -12.90 10.72
C VAL A 10 -10.85 -13.56 11.94
N MET A 11 -11.42 -13.35 13.13
CA MET A 11 -10.90 -13.94 14.37
C MET A 11 -11.05 -15.46 14.39
N ASP A 12 -12.16 -15.98 13.85
CA ASP A 12 -12.37 -17.42 13.71
C ASP A 12 -11.32 -18.03 12.76
N ALA A 13 -11.06 -17.38 11.62
CA ALA A 13 -9.99 -17.82 10.71
C ALA A 13 -8.59 -17.73 11.34
N LEU A 14 -8.31 -16.68 12.12
CA LEU A 14 -7.01 -16.49 12.79
C LEU A 14 -6.75 -17.49 13.91
N THR A 15 -7.80 -17.99 14.57
CA THR A 15 -7.70 -18.89 15.73
C THR A 15 -7.95 -20.36 15.38
N SER A 16 -8.62 -20.66 14.26
CA SER A 16 -8.81 -22.03 13.77
C SER A 16 -7.48 -22.69 13.41
N ASP A 17 -7.21 -23.86 13.98
CA ASP A 17 -6.05 -24.69 13.61
C ASP A 17 -6.30 -25.53 12.35
N ASP A 18 -7.51 -25.50 11.79
CA ASP A 18 -7.87 -26.19 10.56
C ASP A 18 -7.50 -25.35 9.33
N PRO A 19 -6.61 -25.85 8.45
CA PRO A 19 -6.30 -25.19 7.18
C PRO A 19 -7.52 -24.90 6.30
N ASP A 20 -8.57 -25.72 6.36
CA ASP A 20 -9.74 -25.58 5.49
C ASP A 20 -10.65 -24.41 5.90
N ASP A 21 -10.68 -24.06 7.18
CA ASP A 21 -11.40 -22.88 7.68
C ASP A 21 -10.75 -21.59 7.16
N VAL A 22 -9.42 -21.49 7.23
CA VAL A 22 -8.66 -20.36 6.69
C VAL A 22 -8.91 -20.20 5.20
N VAL A 23 -8.88 -21.31 4.46
CA VAL A 23 -9.12 -21.31 3.01
C VAL A 23 -10.57 -20.91 2.70
N SER A 24 -11.54 -21.38 3.49
CA SER A 24 -12.96 -21.01 3.36
C SER A 24 -13.15 -19.50 3.51
N TRP A 25 -12.58 -18.91 4.57
CA TRP A 25 -12.61 -17.47 4.80
C TRP A 25 -11.94 -16.69 3.66
N CYS A 26 -10.76 -17.11 3.22
CA CYS A 26 -10.07 -16.47 2.10
C CYS A 26 -10.87 -16.53 0.78
N ARG A 27 -11.70 -17.55 0.56
CA ARG A 27 -12.55 -17.62 -0.65
C ARG A 27 -13.70 -16.62 -0.64
N THR A 28 -14.22 -16.27 0.54
CA THR A 28 -15.33 -15.33 0.67
C THR A 28 -14.86 -13.88 0.74
N GLY A 29 -13.59 -13.64 1.06
CA GLY A 29 -12.97 -12.32 1.13
C GLY A 29 -12.80 -11.64 -0.24
N ALA A 30 -13.18 -10.36 -0.32
CA ALA A 30 -13.05 -9.57 -1.55
C ALA A 30 -11.57 -9.33 -1.93
N GLU A 31 -10.70 -9.21 -0.92
CA GLU A 31 -9.28 -8.95 -1.07
C GLU A 31 -8.57 -10.11 -1.79
N ALA A 32 -8.94 -11.36 -1.50
CA ALA A 32 -8.35 -12.51 -2.17
C ALA A 32 -8.65 -12.52 -3.67
N ALA A 33 -9.85 -12.10 -4.09
CA ALA A 33 -10.20 -11.97 -5.51
C ALA A 33 -9.42 -10.84 -6.20
N VAL A 34 -9.17 -9.72 -5.50
CA VAL A 34 -8.34 -8.62 -6.03
C VAL A 34 -6.87 -9.05 -6.13
N ILE A 35 -6.37 -9.79 -5.14
CA ILE A 35 -5.04 -10.40 -5.19
C ILE A 35 -4.95 -11.32 -6.40
N ASP A 36 -5.90 -12.24 -6.59
CA ASP A 36 -5.91 -13.20 -7.70
C ASP A 36 -5.81 -12.49 -9.06
N THR A 37 -6.66 -11.48 -9.26
CA THR A 37 -6.72 -10.66 -10.49
C THR A 37 -5.39 -9.99 -10.82
N ASN A 38 -4.66 -9.53 -9.81
CA ASN A 38 -3.40 -8.82 -10.00
C ASN A 38 -2.20 -9.74 -10.02
N LEU A 39 -2.21 -10.79 -9.21
CA LEU A 39 -1.05 -11.64 -8.97
C LEU A 39 -0.65 -12.41 -10.22
N ASP A 40 -1.60 -12.94 -11.00
CA ASP A 40 -1.30 -13.63 -12.25
C ASP A 40 -0.55 -12.75 -13.26
N ARG A 41 -1.04 -11.51 -13.44
CA ARG A 41 -0.42 -10.51 -14.32
C ARG A 41 0.91 -10.02 -13.76
N ALA A 42 1.02 -9.87 -12.44
CA ALA A 42 2.25 -9.48 -11.76
C ALA A 42 3.35 -10.54 -11.96
N LEU A 43 3.00 -11.83 -11.80
CA LEU A 43 3.87 -12.97 -12.06
C LEU A 43 4.30 -13.06 -13.52
N SER A 44 3.51 -12.49 -14.44
CA SER A 44 3.86 -12.34 -15.85
C SER A 44 4.79 -11.14 -16.12
N GLY A 45 5.25 -10.43 -15.08
CA GLY A 45 6.16 -9.29 -15.17
C GLY A 45 5.49 -7.92 -15.34
N ASN A 46 4.15 -7.84 -15.26
CA ASN A 46 3.43 -6.58 -15.39
C ASN A 46 3.64 -5.69 -14.15
N ARG A 47 4.28 -4.52 -14.35
CA ARG A 47 4.56 -3.57 -13.27
C ARG A 47 3.28 -3.06 -12.60
N ALA A 48 2.31 -2.53 -13.34
CA ALA A 48 1.09 -1.97 -12.76
C ALA A 48 0.30 -3.02 -11.95
N ALA A 49 0.30 -4.28 -12.41
CA ALA A 49 -0.31 -5.38 -11.67
C ALA A 49 0.45 -5.72 -10.38
N ALA A 50 1.79 -5.64 -10.36
CA ALA A 50 2.55 -5.82 -9.12
C ALA A 50 2.21 -4.76 -8.07
N PHE A 51 1.96 -3.52 -8.49
CA PHE A 51 1.46 -2.45 -7.60
C PHE A 51 0.05 -2.77 -7.08
N GLY A 52 -0.85 -3.19 -7.97
CA GLY A 52 -2.19 -3.64 -7.58
C GLY A 52 -2.16 -4.81 -6.59
N TYR A 53 -1.25 -5.76 -6.81
CA TYR A 53 -1.02 -6.89 -5.92
C TYR A 53 -0.54 -6.45 -4.54
N VAL A 54 0.52 -5.64 -4.45
CA VAL A 54 1.05 -5.13 -3.16
C VAL A 54 0.01 -4.30 -2.41
N ARG A 55 -0.81 -3.52 -3.13
CA ARG A 55 -1.92 -2.77 -2.52
C ARG A 55 -2.96 -3.70 -1.90
N ALA A 56 -3.41 -4.70 -2.67
CA ALA A 56 -4.38 -5.68 -2.20
C ALA A 56 -3.83 -6.49 -1.02
N TRP A 57 -2.55 -6.86 -1.07
CA TRP A 57 -1.83 -7.53 0.01
C TRP A 57 -1.82 -6.71 1.30
N ARG A 58 -1.44 -5.43 1.24
CA ARG A 58 -1.44 -4.54 2.41
C ARG A 58 -2.85 -4.31 2.95
N SER A 59 -3.84 -4.16 2.08
CA SER A 59 -5.26 -4.05 2.47
C SER A 59 -5.73 -5.30 3.21
N LEU A 60 -5.37 -6.49 2.71
CA LEU A 60 -5.67 -7.75 3.38
C LEU A 60 -4.95 -7.85 4.73
N ALA A 61 -3.66 -7.50 4.80
CA ALA A 61 -2.93 -7.46 6.05
C ALA A 61 -3.61 -6.55 7.09
N ASP A 62 -4.07 -5.38 6.67
CA ASP A 62 -4.77 -4.43 7.54
C ASP A 62 -6.12 -4.99 8.01
N ALA A 63 -6.88 -5.65 7.12
CA ALA A 63 -8.13 -6.28 7.47
C ALA A 63 -7.95 -7.43 8.49
N VAL A 64 -6.91 -8.24 8.32
CA VAL A 64 -6.61 -9.35 9.24
C VAL A 64 -6.07 -8.85 10.58
N LEU A 65 -5.29 -7.76 10.59
CA LEU A 65 -4.73 -7.17 11.82
C LEU A 65 -5.74 -6.31 12.58
N ALA A 66 -6.72 -5.71 11.91
CA ALA A 66 -7.71 -4.82 12.54
C ALA A 66 -8.41 -5.38 13.80
N PRO A 67 -8.89 -6.66 13.82
CA PRO A 67 -9.53 -7.22 15.01
C PRO A 67 -8.53 -7.62 16.09
N VAL A 68 -7.27 -7.85 15.73
CA VAL A 68 -6.22 -8.18 16.69
C VAL A 68 -5.85 -6.89 17.42
N HIS A 69 -6.48 -6.67 18.58
CA HIS A 69 -6.08 -5.63 19.55
C HIS A 69 -4.72 -6.01 20.14
N PHE A 70 -3.68 -5.87 19.33
CA PHE A 70 -2.33 -5.88 19.82
C PHE A 70 -2.18 -4.68 20.76
N ASP A 71 -1.84 -4.93 22.02
CA ASP A 71 -1.36 -3.91 22.97
C ASP A 71 0.05 -3.45 22.56
N VAL A 72 0.16 -3.00 21.31
CA VAL A 72 1.38 -2.55 20.66
C VAL A 72 1.26 -1.04 20.55
N THR A 73 1.36 -0.40 21.70
CA THR A 73 1.36 1.05 21.86
C THR A 73 2.67 1.71 21.37
N GLY A 74 3.42 1.12 20.42
CA GLY A 74 4.41 1.92 19.69
C GLY A 74 5.52 1.24 18.89
N THR A 75 5.84 -0.04 19.09
CA THR A 75 7.13 -0.60 18.57
C THR A 75 7.07 -1.90 17.76
N ALA A 76 6.09 -2.80 17.97
CA ALA A 76 6.04 -4.08 17.25
C ALA A 76 5.31 -4.01 15.90
N ALA A 77 4.38 -3.06 15.72
CA ALA A 77 3.57 -2.94 14.50
C ALA A 77 4.40 -2.59 13.26
N PRO A 78 5.41 -1.70 13.32
CA PRO A 78 6.31 -1.47 12.19
C PRO A 78 7.12 -2.71 11.80
N THR A 79 7.59 -3.48 12.79
CA THR A 79 8.38 -4.70 12.55
C THR A 79 7.53 -5.79 11.93
N LEU A 80 6.29 -5.98 12.41
CA LEU A 80 5.34 -6.92 11.82
C LEU A 80 5.01 -6.55 10.38
N ARG A 81 4.81 -5.25 10.08
CA ARG A 81 4.57 -4.79 8.71
C ARG A 81 5.72 -5.12 7.78
N ILE A 82 6.97 -4.97 8.21
CA ILE A 82 8.16 -5.36 7.43
C ILE A 82 8.14 -6.86 7.13
N VAL A 83 7.80 -7.69 8.11
CA VAL A 83 7.70 -9.16 7.93
C VAL A 83 6.58 -9.51 6.95
N LEU A 84 5.42 -8.86 7.04
CA LEU A 84 4.29 -9.12 6.14
C LEU A 84 4.57 -8.63 4.73
N ASP A 85 5.26 -7.49 4.56
CA ASP A 85 5.70 -6.99 3.27
C ASP A 85 6.73 -7.94 2.63
N ALA A 86 7.67 -8.48 3.42
CA ALA A 86 8.60 -9.50 2.93
C ALA A 86 7.87 -10.77 2.47
N THR A 87 6.83 -11.16 3.20
CA THR A 87 5.99 -12.34 2.88
C THR A 87 5.24 -12.18 1.55
N ALA A 88 4.96 -10.96 1.09
CA ALA A 88 4.33 -10.72 -0.22
C ALA A 88 5.17 -11.27 -1.39
N MET A 89 6.50 -11.34 -1.25
CA MET A 89 7.34 -11.91 -2.31
C MET A 89 7.27 -13.43 -2.37
N GLU A 90 7.00 -14.08 -1.23
CA GLU A 90 7.05 -15.54 -1.07
C GLU A 90 5.68 -16.19 -1.18
N ALA A 91 4.62 -15.47 -0.80
CA ALA A 91 3.25 -15.98 -0.76
C ALA A 91 2.77 -16.65 -2.06
N PRO A 92 3.06 -16.13 -3.28
CA PRO A 92 2.65 -16.77 -4.54
C PRO A 92 3.29 -18.15 -4.76
N PHE A 93 4.39 -18.43 -4.08
CA PHE A 93 5.17 -19.67 -4.19
C PHE A 93 4.96 -20.61 -3.00
N SER A 94 4.05 -20.26 -2.09
CA SER A 94 3.82 -21.01 -0.86
C SER A 94 3.08 -22.35 -1.11
N ALA A 95 3.22 -23.27 -0.15
CA ALA A 95 2.46 -24.52 -0.12
C ALA A 95 0.94 -24.30 -0.11
N TRP A 96 0.47 -23.14 0.34
CA TRP A 96 -0.94 -22.76 0.32
C TRP A 96 -1.46 -22.59 -1.11
N VAL A 97 -0.69 -21.98 -2.00
CA VAL A 97 -1.06 -21.85 -3.42
C VAL A 97 -1.10 -23.22 -4.09
N ALA A 98 -0.15 -24.11 -3.76
CA ALA A 98 -0.18 -25.49 -4.25
C ALA A 98 -1.41 -26.26 -3.75
N ARG A 99 -1.78 -26.12 -2.46
CA ARG A 99 -2.96 -26.77 -1.87
C ARG A 99 -4.27 -26.27 -2.49
N THR A 100 -4.42 -24.96 -2.67
CA THR A 100 -5.70 -24.37 -3.10
C THR A 100 -5.88 -24.38 -4.61
N GLY A 101 -4.79 -24.44 -5.38
CA GLY A 101 -4.80 -24.25 -6.83
C GLY A 101 -5.21 -22.84 -7.28
N GLN A 102 -5.31 -21.88 -6.35
CA GLN A 102 -5.74 -20.50 -6.61
C GLN A 102 -4.73 -19.52 -6.03
N LEU A 103 -4.22 -18.61 -6.86
CA LEU A 103 -3.17 -17.67 -6.48
C LEU A 103 -3.62 -16.75 -5.34
N GLY A 104 -4.78 -16.11 -5.49
CA GLY A 104 -5.30 -15.17 -4.49
C GLY A 104 -5.64 -15.82 -3.16
N VAL A 105 -6.36 -16.95 -3.19
CA VAL A 105 -6.76 -17.68 -1.97
C VAL A 105 -5.54 -18.26 -1.27
N GLY A 106 -4.59 -18.84 -2.02
CA GLY A 106 -3.35 -19.37 -1.46
C GLY A 106 -2.47 -18.28 -0.84
N ALA A 107 -2.32 -17.14 -1.52
CA ALA A 107 -1.58 -16.00 -0.98
C ALA A 107 -2.26 -15.41 0.27
N CYS A 108 -3.60 -15.34 0.28
CA CYS A 108 -4.37 -14.94 1.45
C CYS A 108 -4.14 -15.88 2.64
N ALA A 109 -4.23 -17.19 2.43
CA ALA A 109 -4.01 -18.17 3.49
C ALA A 109 -2.58 -18.15 4.01
N ALA A 110 -1.59 -17.92 3.13
CA ALA A 110 -0.20 -17.73 3.52
C ALA A 110 0.00 -16.49 4.42
N LEU A 111 -0.69 -15.39 4.14
CA LEU A 111 -0.68 -14.19 4.99
C LEU A 111 -1.30 -14.48 6.37
N VAL A 112 -2.46 -15.13 6.42
CA VAL A 112 -3.14 -15.48 7.68
C VAL A 112 -2.25 -16.40 8.52
N ALA A 113 -1.69 -17.45 7.90
CA ALA A 113 -0.75 -18.35 8.57
C ALA A 113 0.46 -17.59 9.11
N LYS A 114 0.99 -16.64 8.33
CA LYS A 114 2.14 -15.83 8.76
C LYS A 114 1.82 -14.90 9.93
N ILE A 115 0.65 -14.26 9.92
CA ILE A 115 0.20 -13.45 11.06
C ILE A 115 0.02 -14.32 12.30
N ARG A 116 -0.59 -15.50 12.15
CA ARG A 116 -0.78 -16.45 13.25
C ARG A 116 0.54 -16.89 13.88
N GLU A 117 1.59 -17.13 13.09
CA GLU A 117 2.94 -17.43 13.61
C GLU A 117 3.49 -16.36 14.55
N THR A 118 3.03 -15.10 14.40
CA THR A 118 3.47 -13.98 15.22
C THR A 118 2.65 -13.77 16.48
N ILE A 119 1.52 -14.46 16.62
CA ILE A 119 0.62 -14.35 17.79
C ILE A 119 1.08 -15.33 18.87
N PRO A 120 1.51 -14.86 20.05
CA PRO A 120 1.91 -15.76 21.14
C PRO A 120 0.78 -16.69 21.57
N GLY A 121 1.10 -17.97 21.73
CA GLY A 121 0.15 -19.00 22.19
C GLY A 121 -0.65 -19.69 21.08
N LEU A 122 -0.54 -19.26 19.82
CA LEU A 122 -1.11 -19.97 18.67
C LEU A 122 -0.07 -20.88 18.01
N ALA A 123 -0.47 -22.10 17.69
CA ALA A 123 0.35 -23.02 16.91
C ALA A 123 0.35 -22.61 15.42
N PRO A 124 1.50 -22.66 14.72
CA PRO A 124 1.55 -22.43 13.27
C PRO A 124 0.67 -23.41 12.50
N ILE A 125 -0.06 -22.92 11.50
CA ILE A 125 -0.79 -23.79 10.58
C ILE A 125 0.18 -24.25 9.50
N THR A 126 0.46 -25.55 9.47
CA THR A 126 1.43 -26.12 8.53
C THR A 126 0.69 -26.89 7.46
N VAL A 127 0.94 -26.57 6.19
CA VAL A 127 0.39 -27.31 5.06
C VAL A 127 1.49 -28.17 4.46
N ALA A 128 1.29 -29.48 4.49
CA ALA A 128 2.15 -30.39 3.75
C ALA A 128 1.84 -30.30 2.25
N SER A 129 2.71 -29.64 1.50
CA SER A 129 2.79 -29.80 0.04
C SER A 129 4.22 -30.14 -0.33
N GLN A 130 4.41 -31.22 -1.09
CA GLN A 130 5.70 -31.54 -1.71
C GLN A 130 5.83 -30.92 -3.10
N GLU A 131 4.75 -30.35 -3.63
CA GLU A 131 4.71 -29.74 -4.94
C GLU A 131 4.83 -28.21 -4.82
N LEU A 132 5.75 -27.64 -5.58
CA LEU A 132 5.73 -26.21 -5.86
C LEU A 132 4.47 -25.90 -6.66
N PRO A 133 3.86 -24.71 -6.48
CA PRO A 133 2.76 -24.28 -7.33
C PRO A 133 3.18 -24.41 -8.81
N GLY A 134 2.35 -25.03 -9.63
CA GLY A 134 2.59 -25.27 -11.06
C GLY A 134 2.57 -23.99 -11.91
N LEU A 135 3.38 -23.01 -11.55
CA LEU A 135 3.49 -21.73 -12.21
C LEU A 135 4.31 -21.91 -13.49
N ASP A 136 3.64 -21.92 -14.63
CA ASP A 136 4.30 -21.88 -15.93
C ASP A 136 4.86 -20.47 -16.19
N ARG A 137 5.96 -20.12 -15.51
CA ARG A 137 6.59 -18.80 -15.56
C ARG A 137 8.09 -18.95 -15.82
N SER A 138 8.59 -18.18 -16.78
CA SER A 138 10.02 -18.12 -17.07
C SER A 138 10.80 -17.41 -15.95
N GLU A 139 12.09 -17.71 -15.83
CA GLU A 139 12.99 -17.01 -14.90
C GLU A 139 12.99 -15.48 -15.10
N THR A 140 12.85 -15.04 -16.35
CA THR A 140 12.77 -13.60 -16.68
C THR A 140 11.52 -12.97 -16.08
N GLN A 141 10.39 -13.66 -16.15
CA GLN A 141 9.12 -13.20 -15.57
C GLN A 141 9.18 -13.18 -14.04
N LEU A 142 9.75 -14.22 -13.42
CA LEU A 142 9.95 -14.27 -11.96
C LEU A 142 10.88 -13.15 -11.48
N GLY A 143 11.99 -12.92 -12.18
CA GLY A 143 12.91 -11.82 -11.88
C GLY A 143 12.24 -10.44 -12.03
N ALA A 144 11.38 -10.27 -13.04
CA ALA A 144 10.59 -9.05 -13.21
C ALA A 144 9.55 -8.87 -12.09
N PHE A 145 8.87 -9.94 -11.70
CA PHE A 145 7.94 -9.95 -10.57
C PHE A 145 8.63 -9.45 -9.29
N HIS A 146 9.73 -10.07 -8.88
CA HIS A 146 10.45 -9.67 -7.67
C HIS A 146 10.89 -8.20 -7.70
N ARG A 147 11.48 -7.73 -8.80
CA ARG A 147 11.88 -6.31 -8.93
C ARG A 147 10.70 -5.37 -8.82
N ASN A 148 9.57 -5.69 -9.46
CA ASN A 148 8.39 -4.85 -9.43
C ASN A 148 7.70 -4.86 -8.06
N VAL A 149 7.67 -6.00 -7.36
CA VAL A 149 7.14 -6.09 -5.99
C VAL A 149 8.03 -5.35 -5.01
N ILE A 150 9.36 -5.48 -5.09
CA ILE A 150 10.29 -4.70 -4.27
C ILE A 150 10.07 -3.20 -4.50
N ALA A 151 9.94 -2.77 -5.76
CA ALA A 151 9.66 -1.37 -6.08
C ALA A 151 8.32 -0.91 -5.48
N ALA A 152 7.26 -1.72 -5.60
CA ALA A 152 5.95 -1.40 -5.05
C ALA A 152 5.91 -1.42 -3.52
N LEU A 153 6.71 -2.26 -2.86
CA LEU A 153 6.86 -2.29 -1.41
C LEU A 153 7.67 -1.09 -0.90
N ALA A 154 8.73 -0.71 -1.63
CA ALA A 154 9.59 0.43 -1.32
C ALA A 154 8.89 1.78 -1.54
N GLU A 155 7.89 1.84 -2.43
CA GLU A 155 6.96 2.97 -2.50
C GLU A 155 6.06 2.96 -1.24
N SER A 156 6.56 3.61 -0.19
CA SER A 156 5.88 3.81 1.09
C SER A 156 4.73 4.80 0.94
N GLU A 157 3.49 4.36 1.23
CA GLU A 157 2.25 5.12 0.99
C GLU A 157 2.11 5.49 -0.51
N LEU A 158 1.05 5.04 -1.18
CA LEU A 158 0.83 5.42 -2.59
C LEU A 158 0.89 6.95 -2.69
N PRO A 159 1.57 7.53 -3.70
CA PRO A 159 1.83 8.98 -3.77
C PRO A 159 0.60 9.84 -3.46
N LEU A 160 -0.57 9.41 -3.92
CA LEU A 160 -1.85 10.05 -3.63
C LEU A 160 -2.22 10.08 -2.14
N GLU A 161 -2.16 8.94 -1.46
CA GLU A 161 -2.45 8.83 -0.03
C GLU A 161 -1.41 9.60 0.78
N ARG A 162 -0.14 9.55 0.35
CA ARG A 162 0.95 10.31 0.97
C ARG A 162 0.66 11.81 0.96
N ILE A 163 0.29 12.35 -0.20
CA ILE A 163 -0.07 13.76 -0.38
C ILE A 163 -1.27 14.11 0.51
N MET A 164 -2.32 13.29 0.49
CA MET A 164 -3.52 13.50 1.29
C MET A 164 -3.21 13.55 2.78
N SER A 165 -2.41 12.59 3.26
CA SER A 165 -1.98 12.47 4.65
C SER A 165 -1.10 13.65 5.09
N VAL A 166 -0.06 13.99 4.32
CA VAL A 166 0.92 15.02 4.69
C VAL A 166 0.34 16.43 4.62
N PHE A 167 -0.46 16.74 3.60
CA PHE A 167 -1.07 18.05 3.45
C PHE A 167 -2.40 18.18 4.23
N ASP A 168 -2.91 17.07 4.77
CA ASP A 168 -4.22 16.97 5.40
C ASP A 168 -5.33 17.49 4.46
N VAL A 169 -5.34 16.98 3.22
CA VAL A 169 -6.25 17.43 2.16
C VAL A 169 -7.31 16.39 1.85
N THR A 170 -8.52 16.86 1.56
CA THR A 170 -9.65 15.98 1.23
C THR A 170 -9.59 15.52 -0.23
N VAL A 171 -10.40 14.50 -0.58
CA VAL A 171 -10.58 14.07 -1.99
C VAL A 171 -11.02 15.23 -2.88
N THR A 172 -11.80 16.17 -2.35
CA THR A 172 -12.24 17.37 -3.07
C THR A 172 -11.07 18.31 -3.36
N ASP A 173 -10.18 18.51 -2.39
CA ASP A 173 -9.00 19.35 -2.54
C ASP A 173 -8.03 18.75 -3.55
N VAL A 174 -7.80 17.43 -3.49
CA VAL A 174 -7.03 16.71 -4.51
C VAL A 174 -7.65 16.86 -5.89
N GLY A 175 -8.97 16.73 -6.00
CA GLY A 175 -9.67 16.95 -7.28
C GLY A 175 -9.37 18.34 -7.86
N ARG A 176 -9.37 19.37 -7.01
CA ARG A 176 -9.00 20.73 -7.40
C ARG A 176 -7.52 20.82 -7.80
N MET A 177 -6.61 20.32 -6.96
CA MET A 177 -5.16 20.33 -7.20
C MET A 177 -4.78 19.68 -8.54
N PHE A 178 -5.50 18.64 -8.95
CA PHE A 178 -5.22 17.89 -10.18
C PHE A 178 -6.15 18.25 -11.36
N GLY A 179 -7.10 19.18 -11.18
CA GLY A 179 -8.05 19.57 -12.22
C GLY A 179 -9.00 18.44 -12.64
N VAL A 180 -9.36 17.56 -11.71
CA VAL A 180 -10.21 16.38 -11.97
C VAL A 180 -11.41 16.31 -11.02
N SER A 181 -12.42 15.52 -11.37
CA SER A 181 -13.59 15.35 -10.51
C SER A 181 -13.27 14.55 -9.24
N ARG A 182 -14.05 14.75 -8.18
CA ARG A 182 -13.97 13.94 -6.95
C ARG A 182 -14.11 12.43 -7.22
N GLN A 183 -14.96 12.07 -8.19
CA GLN A 183 -15.15 10.68 -8.60
C GLN A 183 -13.90 10.10 -9.27
N ALA A 184 -13.21 10.87 -10.09
CA ALA A 184 -11.94 10.46 -10.70
C ALA A 184 -10.88 10.19 -9.62
N VAL A 185 -10.77 11.06 -8.61
CA VAL A 185 -9.84 10.82 -7.48
C VAL A 185 -10.22 9.56 -6.70
N ALA A 186 -11.50 9.33 -6.43
CA ALA A 186 -11.95 8.10 -5.77
C ALA A 186 -11.55 6.85 -6.59
N GLN A 187 -11.74 6.89 -7.91
CA GLN A 187 -11.29 5.83 -8.80
C GLN A 187 -9.77 5.65 -8.79
N TRP A 188 -8.98 6.73 -8.70
CA TRP A 188 -7.51 6.64 -8.57
C TRP A 188 -7.09 5.97 -7.27
N ARG A 189 -7.83 6.21 -6.18
CA ARG A 189 -7.62 5.54 -4.89
C ARG A 189 -8.00 4.07 -4.93
N GLU A 190 -8.69 3.57 -5.93
CA GLU A 190 -8.97 2.14 -6.07
C GLU A 190 -8.01 1.52 -7.08
N SER A 191 -7.92 2.13 -8.26
CA SER A 191 -7.29 1.54 -9.46
C SER A 191 -5.90 2.11 -9.78
N GLY A 192 -5.42 3.08 -9.02
CA GLY A 192 -4.18 3.80 -9.29
C GLY A 192 -4.37 5.01 -10.19
N VAL A 193 -3.33 5.85 -10.27
CA VAL A 193 -3.35 7.11 -11.00
C VAL A 193 -3.03 6.87 -12.49
N PRO A 194 -3.77 7.48 -13.44
CA PRO A 194 -3.50 7.36 -14.87
C PRO A 194 -2.09 7.81 -15.27
N GLY A 195 -1.53 7.20 -16.32
CA GLY A 195 -0.15 7.42 -16.75
C GLY A 195 0.21 8.87 -17.07
N ASP A 196 -0.71 9.62 -17.68
CA ASP A 196 -0.58 11.05 -17.99
C ASP A 196 -0.57 11.97 -16.76
N ARG A 197 -0.87 11.42 -15.57
CA ARG A 197 -0.89 12.14 -14.29
C ARG A 197 0.21 11.68 -13.33
N GLN A 198 0.97 10.66 -13.70
CA GLN A 198 2.04 10.10 -12.88
C GLN A 198 3.17 11.11 -12.63
N GLU A 199 3.49 11.96 -13.59
CA GLU A 199 4.54 12.98 -13.42
C GLU A 199 4.15 14.01 -12.36
N LYS A 200 2.99 14.65 -12.52
CA LYS A 200 2.48 15.62 -11.55
C LYS A 200 2.35 15.01 -10.15
N ILE A 201 1.82 13.80 -10.02
CA ILE A 201 1.66 13.19 -8.70
C ILE A 201 3.00 12.87 -8.04
N ALA A 202 3.99 12.43 -8.83
CA ALA A 202 5.33 12.17 -8.32
C ALA A 202 5.99 13.47 -7.82
N THR A 203 5.88 14.57 -8.57
CA THR A 203 6.42 15.87 -8.13
C THR A 203 5.72 16.36 -6.85
N VAL A 204 4.39 16.28 -6.77
CA VAL A 204 3.65 16.73 -5.58
C VAL A 204 3.94 15.86 -4.36
N ALA A 205 4.13 14.55 -4.55
CA ALA A 205 4.57 13.66 -3.48
C ALA A 205 5.99 14.01 -3.01
N ALA A 206 6.91 14.34 -3.93
CA ALA A 206 8.24 14.81 -3.56
C ALA A 206 8.20 16.12 -2.75
N VAL A 207 7.27 17.03 -3.04
CA VAL A 207 7.03 18.23 -2.21
C VAL A 207 6.57 17.82 -0.81
N ALA A 208 5.61 16.88 -0.72
CA ALA A 208 5.11 16.37 0.56
C ALA A 208 6.23 15.73 1.39
N ASP A 209 7.05 14.88 0.78
CA ASP A 209 8.16 14.22 1.45
C ASP A 209 9.26 15.20 1.89
N LEU A 210 9.57 16.18 1.04
CA LEU A 210 10.54 17.22 1.40
C LEU A 210 10.05 18.03 2.62
N LEU A 211 8.79 18.45 2.62
CA LEU A 211 8.21 19.16 3.76
C LEU A 211 8.15 18.27 5.01
N ALA A 212 7.74 17.01 4.89
CA ALA A 212 7.70 16.05 5.99
C ALA A 212 9.08 15.74 6.58
N SER A 213 10.14 15.80 5.76
CA SER A 213 11.51 15.60 6.23
C SER A 213 12.07 16.81 7.01
N ARG A 214 11.53 18.01 6.79
CA ARG A 214 12.07 19.27 7.35
C ARG A 214 11.17 19.92 8.38
N LEU A 215 9.89 19.57 8.42
CA LEU A 215 8.88 20.17 9.30
C LEU A 215 8.20 19.10 10.14
N LYS A 216 7.74 19.50 11.33
CA LYS A 216 6.85 18.64 12.14
C LYS A 216 5.52 18.47 11.40
N THR A 217 5.03 17.24 11.30
CA THR A 217 3.84 16.86 10.52
C THR A 217 2.64 17.77 10.77
N GLY A 218 2.33 18.11 12.03
CA GLY A 218 1.20 18.97 12.39
C GLY A 218 1.27 20.42 11.89
N HIS A 219 2.43 20.89 11.41
CA HIS A 219 2.58 22.24 10.86
C HIS A 219 2.41 22.31 9.34
N ILE A 220 2.59 21.19 8.65
CA ILE A 220 2.59 21.14 7.18
C ILE A 220 1.25 21.61 6.59
N PRO A 221 0.08 21.17 7.12
CA PRO A 221 -1.22 21.64 6.63
C PRO A 221 -1.37 23.17 6.65
N GLY A 222 -0.83 23.81 7.69
CA GLY A 222 -0.83 25.27 7.83
C GLY A 222 0.17 25.97 6.90
N VAL A 223 1.31 25.33 6.62
CA VAL A 223 2.32 25.86 5.69
C VAL A 223 1.80 25.84 4.26
N VAL A 224 1.23 24.72 3.80
CA VAL A 224 0.79 24.60 2.40
C VAL A 224 -0.43 25.46 2.05
N ARG A 225 -1.22 25.86 3.07
CA ARG A 225 -2.39 26.75 2.94
C ARG A 225 -2.08 28.22 3.21
N ARG A 226 -0.86 28.57 3.63
CA ARG A 226 -0.49 29.96 3.93
C ARG A 226 0.04 30.63 2.65
N PRO A 227 -0.51 31.81 2.28
CA PRO A 227 0.07 32.65 1.25
C PRO A 227 1.52 33.04 1.58
N ALA A 228 2.41 33.03 0.59
CA ALA A 228 3.79 33.47 0.77
C ALA A 228 4.26 34.35 -0.38
N ASP A 229 5.08 35.36 -0.07
CA ASP A 229 5.73 36.22 -1.07
C ASP A 229 6.60 35.41 -2.02
N ALA A 230 7.24 34.36 -1.49
CA ALA A 230 7.99 33.38 -2.26
C ALA A 230 7.13 32.61 -3.27
N TYR A 231 5.80 32.78 -3.31
CA TYR A 231 4.88 32.19 -4.29
C TYR A 231 4.01 33.29 -4.94
N ASP A 232 4.49 34.53 -4.99
CA ASP A 232 3.74 35.68 -5.54
C ASP A 232 2.40 35.92 -4.82
N GLY A 233 2.38 35.71 -3.50
CA GLY A 233 1.19 35.82 -2.66
C GLY A 233 0.23 34.63 -2.75
N ARG A 234 0.62 33.55 -3.43
CA ARG A 234 -0.16 32.30 -3.50
C ARG A 234 0.20 31.34 -2.38
N THR A 235 -0.66 30.37 -2.17
CA THR A 235 -0.40 29.18 -1.34
C THR A 235 0.31 28.10 -2.15
N ALA A 236 0.93 27.13 -1.49
CA ALA A 236 1.52 25.97 -2.17
C ALA A 236 0.45 25.16 -2.91
N LEU A 237 -0.76 25.04 -2.35
CA LEU A 237 -1.87 24.34 -2.99
C LEU A 237 -2.33 25.04 -4.28
N GLU A 238 -2.40 26.37 -4.28
CA GLU A 238 -2.73 27.16 -5.48
C GLU A 238 -1.63 27.08 -6.56
N MET A 239 -0.37 26.93 -6.16
CA MET A 239 0.73 26.66 -7.11
C MET A 239 0.52 25.31 -7.80
N ILE A 240 0.15 24.28 -7.05
CA ILE A 240 -0.13 22.93 -7.60
C ILE A 240 -1.36 22.95 -8.51
N GLU A 241 -2.43 23.64 -8.10
CA GLU A 241 -3.65 23.82 -8.90
C GLU A 241 -3.36 24.54 -10.22
N ALA A 242 -2.45 25.52 -10.22
CA ALA A 242 -2.03 26.25 -11.41
C ALA A 242 -0.96 25.52 -12.26
N ASP A 243 -0.74 24.22 -12.03
CA ASP A 243 0.30 23.41 -12.69
C ASP A 243 1.74 23.93 -12.52
N ARG A 244 2.00 24.75 -11.49
CA ARG A 244 3.34 25.27 -11.12
C ARG A 244 4.02 24.41 -10.05
N HIS A 245 3.83 23.09 -10.11
CA HIS A 245 4.31 22.16 -9.07
C HIS A 245 5.82 21.90 -9.12
N ASP A 246 6.43 21.91 -10.31
CA ASP A 246 7.90 21.81 -10.42
C ASP A 246 8.58 23.05 -9.85
N GLU A 247 8.06 24.24 -10.19
CA GLU A 247 8.52 25.52 -9.64
C GLU A 247 8.38 25.57 -8.11
N LEU A 248 7.25 25.08 -7.58
CA LEU A 248 7.05 24.95 -6.14
C LEU A 248 8.12 24.06 -5.50
N LEU A 249 8.40 22.89 -6.08
CA LEU A 249 9.41 21.98 -5.57
C LEU A 249 10.81 22.62 -5.56
N ASP A 250 11.18 23.31 -6.64
CA ASP A 250 12.47 24.00 -6.74
C ASP A 250 12.59 25.12 -5.70
N ARG A 251 11.57 25.98 -5.57
CA ARG A 251 11.56 27.05 -4.54
C ARG A 251 11.64 26.50 -3.12
N ILE A 252 10.99 25.37 -2.83
CA ILE A 252 11.06 24.72 -1.50
C ILE A 252 12.46 24.14 -1.28
N ARG A 253 13.07 23.51 -2.29
CA ARG A 253 14.46 23.01 -2.20
C ARG A 253 15.42 24.14 -1.91
N GLU A 254 15.35 25.23 -2.67
CA GLU A 254 16.17 26.43 -2.46
C GLU A 254 15.98 27.00 -1.05
N SER A 255 14.73 27.04 -0.58
CA SER A 255 14.42 27.51 0.76
C SER A 255 15.04 26.63 1.85
N PHE A 256 15.29 25.33 1.63
CA PHE A 256 15.92 24.46 2.63
C PHE A 256 17.41 24.21 2.40
N ASP A 257 18.00 24.81 1.36
CA ASP A 257 19.40 24.64 0.99
C ASP A 257 20.29 25.68 1.71
N TRP A 258 20.35 25.58 3.04
CA TRP A 258 21.18 26.44 3.89
C TRP A 258 22.66 26.01 3.92
N ALA A 259 23.06 25.04 3.10
CA ALA A 259 24.41 24.50 3.06
C ALA A 259 25.36 25.23 2.08
N ARG A 260 24.97 26.38 1.53
CA ARG A 260 25.92 27.30 0.87
C ARG A 260 26.54 28.24 1.91
N PRO A 261 27.86 28.17 2.15
CA PRO A 261 28.55 29.25 2.85
C PRO A 261 28.38 30.53 2.02
N ALA A 262 28.06 31.64 2.70
CA ALA A 262 28.19 32.98 2.14
C ALA A 262 29.65 33.31 1.82
#